data_AF-A0A382ETE8-F1
#
_entry.id   AF-A0A382ETE8-F1
#
_cell.length_a   1.000
_cell.length_b   1.000
_cell.length_c   1.000
_cell.angle_alpha   90.00
_cell.angle_beta   90.00
_cell.angle_gamma   90.00
#
_symmetry.space_group_name_H-M   'P 1'
#
loop_
_entity.id
_entity.type
_entity.pdbx_description
1 polymer ?
#
loop_
_entity_poly.entity_id
_entity_poly.type
_entity_poly.pdbx_seq_one_letter_code
_entity_poly.pdbx_strand_id
1 'polypeptide(L)'
;GAFMTLPLVITADPDTGVHNMGMYRSQVFGPTEVGLHWQAHKHGADHADAASGRMPVAICLGGPPELTFSAISPLPDNLTEYEFAGLLARKRLSIVKCETSDLWVPAECDVVIEGYTVPGETRLEGPFGDHFGYYSLAEPYPVMHITRITHRRDAMIPMTIVGLPPMEDGYLGEAVGDAFLPVLRFQHRDLVDLFLPLETGFHNLAIVASKQRYPRQARKTALGLLGAGQLMFQKVVVVVDKDHPVKDLDALLDAIDYRVHIPEDLVFLRGMVADTLAHAAPWDNIHDKLVIDATTTPEGDPHSKLLEQPGCPDSLEISASAVKGVVQARMLRSSMLVVTTNIEGNPKPESSMEEPSEEGAARQREVIRGISEAIWSLEAAQNLRWLFITDDDAYLASDDWRRRLLWQLFCRFDVGRDLHFDESGGRLAWDATAPIPSSKGPLPVRRWPGMTLHDPEVAERVDAWLAEGGY
;
A
#
# COMPACT_ATOMS: atom_id res chain seq x y z
N GLY A 1 -11.23 -9.45 17.09
CA GLY A 1 -12.66 -9.73 17.37
C GLY A 1 -13.39 -9.97 16.08
N ALA A 2 -14.72 -9.84 16.05
CA ALA A 2 -15.48 -9.84 14.80
C ALA A 2 -15.51 -8.44 14.16
N PHE A 3 -15.52 -8.37 12.84
CA PHE A 3 -15.48 -7.11 12.08
C PHE A 3 -16.52 -7.10 10.98
N MET A 4 -17.10 -5.93 10.73
CA MET A 4 -17.77 -5.60 9.47
C MET A 4 -16.73 -4.99 8.54
N THR A 5 -16.53 -5.59 7.36
CA THR A 5 -15.40 -5.26 6.47
C THR A 5 -15.79 -4.43 5.25
N LEU A 6 -17.05 -4.43 4.84
CA LEU A 6 -17.60 -3.53 3.81
C LEU A 6 -18.70 -2.57 4.33
N PRO A 7 -18.56 -1.95 5.52
CA PRO A 7 -19.56 -1.03 6.04
C PRO A 7 -19.51 0.33 5.34
N LEU A 8 -20.67 0.88 5.01
CA LEU A 8 -20.83 2.24 4.54
C LEU A 8 -21.21 3.12 5.74
N VAL A 9 -20.25 3.85 6.28
CA VAL A 9 -20.42 4.71 7.45
C VAL A 9 -20.82 6.11 6.99
N ILE A 10 -21.96 6.56 7.50
CA ILE A 10 -22.60 7.82 7.14
C ILE A 10 -22.55 8.76 8.32
N THR A 11 -22.03 9.96 8.07
CA THR A 11 -22.01 11.09 8.98
C THR A 11 -22.45 12.34 8.22
N ALA A 12 -22.72 13.42 8.95
CA ALA A 12 -22.98 14.71 8.35
C ALA A 12 -22.18 15.80 9.06
N ASP A 13 -21.72 16.77 8.29
CA ASP A 13 -21.10 17.99 8.80
C ASP A 13 -22.10 18.71 9.73
N PRO A 14 -21.73 18.99 10.99
CA PRO A 14 -22.63 19.61 11.95
C PRO A 14 -23.03 21.06 11.59
N ASP A 15 -22.21 21.76 10.81
CA ASP A 15 -22.43 23.15 10.41
C ASP A 15 -23.21 23.25 9.09
N THR A 16 -22.87 22.41 8.10
CA THR A 16 -23.46 22.49 6.76
C THR A 16 -24.57 21.47 6.50
N GLY A 17 -24.62 20.37 7.26
CA GLY A 17 -25.54 19.24 7.05
C GLY A 17 -25.19 18.37 5.83
N VAL A 18 -24.07 18.63 5.16
CA VAL A 18 -23.60 17.83 4.02
C VAL A 18 -23.23 16.44 4.51
N HIS A 19 -23.75 15.42 3.84
CA HIS A 19 -23.51 14.02 4.21
C HIS A 19 -22.23 13.51 3.56
N ASN A 20 -21.50 12.67 4.31
CA ASN A 20 -20.40 11.86 3.80
C ASN A 20 -20.78 10.38 3.91
N MET A 21 -20.41 9.58 2.91
CA MET A 21 -20.51 8.12 2.97
C MET A 21 -19.13 7.50 2.72
N GLY A 22 -18.47 7.05 3.78
CA GLY A 22 -17.14 6.45 3.68
C GLY A 22 -17.14 4.97 4.08
N MET A 23 -16.16 4.21 3.59
CA MET A 23 -15.96 2.83 4.01
C MET A 23 -14.93 2.73 5.14
N TYR A 24 -15.39 2.40 6.36
CA TYR A 24 -14.52 2.29 7.54
C TYR A 24 -14.77 0.96 8.26
N ARG A 25 -13.78 0.04 8.25
CA ARG A 25 -13.93 -1.25 8.95
C ARG A 25 -14.38 -1.02 10.39
N SER A 26 -15.27 -1.89 10.85
CA SER A 26 -16.00 -1.64 12.09
C SER A 26 -15.95 -2.86 13.02
N GLN A 27 -15.29 -2.73 14.16
CA GLN A 27 -15.12 -3.83 15.12
C GLN A 27 -16.34 -3.97 16.02
N VAL A 28 -16.92 -5.16 16.08
CA VAL A 28 -18.03 -5.45 16.99
C VAL A 28 -17.49 -5.70 18.39
N PHE A 29 -17.78 -4.81 19.34
CA PHE A 29 -17.40 -4.96 20.75
C PHE A 29 -18.48 -5.68 21.57
N GLY A 30 -19.72 -5.61 21.13
CA GLY A 30 -20.86 -6.22 21.82
C GLY A 30 -22.18 -5.88 21.11
N PRO A 31 -23.33 -6.12 21.78
CA PRO A 31 -24.64 -5.91 21.18
C PRO A 31 -25.01 -4.44 20.96
N THR A 32 -24.32 -3.50 21.62
CA THR A 32 -24.68 -2.08 21.63
C THR A 32 -23.52 -1.15 21.24
N GLU A 33 -22.35 -1.69 20.89
CA GLU A 33 -21.14 -0.88 20.66
C GLU A 33 -20.31 -1.45 19.52
N VAL A 34 -19.85 -0.53 18.65
CA VAL A 34 -19.00 -0.84 17.50
C VAL A 34 -17.88 0.20 17.37
N GLY A 35 -16.64 -0.24 17.15
CA GLY A 35 -15.52 0.64 16.86
C GLY A 35 -15.53 1.09 15.39
N LEU A 36 -15.16 2.34 15.13
CA LEU A 36 -15.13 2.93 13.79
C LEU A 36 -13.70 3.31 13.40
N HIS A 37 -13.08 2.55 12.51
CA HIS A 37 -11.70 2.81 12.06
C HIS A 37 -11.68 3.89 10.97
N TRP A 38 -12.14 5.11 11.27
CA TRP A 38 -11.88 6.26 10.39
C TRP A 38 -10.50 6.84 10.74
N GLN A 39 -9.68 7.08 9.72
CA GLN A 39 -8.37 7.71 9.90
C GLN A 39 -8.52 9.24 9.98
N ALA A 40 -7.53 9.93 10.55
CA ALA A 40 -7.59 11.37 10.82
C ALA A 40 -7.85 12.26 9.59
N HIS A 41 -7.51 11.79 8.38
CA HIS A 41 -7.68 12.54 7.14
C HIS A 41 -9.02 12.26 6.42
N LYS A 42 -9.96 11.55 7.07
CA LYS A 42 -11.27 11.21 6.50
C LYS A 42 -12.33 12.18 7.03
N HIS A 43 -13.33 12.51 6.22
CA HIS A 43 -14.43 13.40 6.61
C HIS A 43 -15.15 12.99 7.91
N GLY A 44 -15.20 11.68 8.22
CA GLY A 44 -15.76 11.20 9.49
C GLY A 44 -15.03 11.73 10.73
N ALA A 45 -13.70 11.91 10.64
CA ALA A 45 -12.90 12.51 11.69
C ALA A 45 -13.16 14.03 11.77
N ASP A 46 -13.19 14.73 10.63
CA ASP A 46 -13.47 16.18 10.58
C ASP A 46 -14.85 16.51 11.19
N HIS A 47 -15.88 15.73 10.88
CA HIS A 47 -17.22 15.90 11.44
C HIS A 47 -17.23 15.66 12.96
N ALA A 48 -16.45 14.68 13.45
CA ALA A 48 -16.36 14.38 14.87
C ALA A 48 -15.64 15.51 15.64
N ASP A 49 -14.59 16.08 15.06
CA ASP A 49 -13.84 17.20 15.65
C ASP A 49 -14.66 18.50 15.68
N ALA A 50 -15.52 18.71 14.68
CA ALA A 50 -16.45 19.85 14.65
C ALA A 50 -17.67 19.68 15.58
N ALA A 51 -17.99 18.47 16.02
CA ALA A 51 -19.17 18.19 16.83
C ALA A 51 -19.01 18.67 18.29
N SER A 52 -19.99 19.41 18.79
CA SER A 52 -20.02 19.91 20.19
C SER A 52 -20.68 18.95 21.20
N GLY A 53 -20.99 17.72 20.77
CA GLY A 53 -21.72 16.73 21.56
C GLY A 53 -21.86 15.40 20.81
N ARG A 54 -22.93 14.65 21.09
CA ARG A 54 -23.20 13.39 20.39
C ARG A 54 -23.33 13.65 18.89
N MET A 55 -22.47 13.00 18.11
CA MET A 55 -22.54 13.05 16.66
C MET A 55 -23.33 11.83 16.17
N PRO A 56 -24.46 12.01 15.46
CA PRO A 56 -25.17 10.91 14.84
C PRO A 56 -24.28 10.16 13.84
N VAL A 57 -24.35 8.83 13.85
CA VAL A 57 -23.68 7.96 12.89
C VAL A 57 -24.65 6.88 12.45
N ALA A 58 -24.62 6.52 11.17
CA ALA A 58 -25.28 5.33 10.65
C ALA A 58 -24.27 4.43 9.92
N ILE A 59 -24.41 3.12 10.07
CA ILE A 59 -23.67 2.12 9.29
C ILE A 59 -24.68 1.41 8.40
N CYS A 60 -24.47 1.46 7.09
CA CYS A 60 -25.24 0.71 6.11
C CYS A 60 -24.44 -0.49 5.60
N LEU A 61 -25.09 -1.64 5.50
CA LEU A 61 -24.52 -2.87 4.94
C LEU A 61 -25.38 -3.33 3.76
N GLY A 62 -24.74 -3.85 2.72
CA GLY A 62 -25.40 -4.35 1.53
C GLY A 62 -25.98 -3.24 0.65
N GLY A 63 -26.99 -3.59 -0.13
CA GLY A 63 -27.55 -2.73 -1.17
C GLY A 63 -26.80 -2.79 -2.51
N PRO A 64 -27.08 -1.84 -3.41
CA PRO A 64 -26.53 -1.82 -4.76
C PRO A 64 -24.99 -1.64 -4.78
N PRO A 65 -24.26 -2.30 -5.70
CA PRO A 65 -22.80 -2.27 -5.74
C PRO A 65 -22.21 -0.88 -6.01
N GLU A 66 -22.95 0.02 -6.68
CA GLU A 66 -22.52 1.40 -6.89
C GLU A 66 -22.29 2.18 -5.58
N LEU A 67 -22.93 1.77 -4.47
CA LEU A 67 -22.71 2.40 -3.17
C LEU A 67 -21.31 2.10 -2.64
N THR A 68 -20.91 0.83 -2.69
CA THR A 68 -19.56 0.40 -2.30
C THR A 68 -18.51 1.09 -3.15
N PHE A 69 -18.66 1.08 -4.48
CA PHE A 69 -17.70 1.73 -5.37
C PHE A 69 -17.63 3.25 -5.14
N SER A 70 -18.76 3.89 -4.88
CA SER A 70 -18.81 5.32 -4.59
C SER A 70 -18.11 5.67 -3.28
N ALA A 71 -18.36 4.91 -2.21
CA ALA A 71 -17.81 5.16 -0.87
C ALA A 71 -16.28 5.00 -0.76
N ILE A 72 -15.66 4.28 -1.70
CA ILE A 72 -14.20 4.10 -1.77
C ILE A 72 -13.52 5.03 -2.79
N SER A 73 -14.31 5.77 -3.57
CA SER A 73 -13.78 6.60 -4.65
C SER A 73 -13.19 7.92 -4.13
N PRO A 74 -12.05 8.39 -4.66
CA PRO A 74 -11.45 9.67 -4.27
C PRO A 74 -12.17 10.82 -4.96
N LEU A 75 -13.34 11.21 -4.44
CA LEU A 75 -14.17 12.28 -4.98
C LEU A 75 -13.65 13.67 -4.59
N PRO A 76 -13.86 14.70 -5.43
CA PRO A 76 -13.65 16.09 -5.04
C PRO A 76 -14.73 16.56 -4.06
N ASP A 77 -14.41 17.51 -3.19
CA ASP A 77 -15.29 18.02 -2.11
C ASP A 77 -16.67 18.51 -2.60
N ASN A 78 -16.80 18.87 -3.87
CA ASN A 78 -18.03 19.37 -4.46
C ASN A 78 -18.90 18.28 -5.12
N LEU A 79 -18.57 17.00 -4.94
CA LEU A 79 -19.32 15.85 -5.43
C LEU A 79 -19.48 14.83 -4.30
N THR A 80 -20.69 14.68 -3.77
CA THR A 80 -20.95 13.72 -2.70
C THR A 80 -20.94 12.28 -3.22
N GLU A 81 -20.67 11.32 -2.35
CA GLU A 81 -20.75 9.89 -2.72
C GLU A 81 -22.19 9.48 -3.10
N TYR A 82 -23.20 10.18 -2.59
CA TYR A 82 -24.60 9.96 -2.98
C TYR A 82 -24.85 10.37 -4.44
N GLU A 83 -24.36 11.55 -4.83
CA GLU A 83 -24.47 12.03 -6.21
C GLU A 83 -23.67 11.15 -7.16
N PHE A 84 -22.46 10.76 -6.77
CA PHE A 84 -21.62 9.88 -7.58
C PHE A 84 -22.23 8.49 -7.76
N ALA A 85 -22.78 7.88 -6.70
CA ALA A 85 -23.52 6.62 -6.81
C ALA A 85 -24.71 6.75 -7.79
N GLY A 86 -25.44 7.86 -7.75
CA GLY A 86 -26.52 8.14 -8.70
C GLY A 86 -26.03 8.30 -10.16
N LEU A 87 -24.88 8.94 -10.36
CA LEU A 87 -24.24 9.07 -11.67
C LEU A 87 -23.83 7.70 -12.23
N LEU A 88 -23.22 6.84 -11.41
CA LEU A 88 -22.83 5.48 -11.77
C LEU A 88 -24.07 4.64 -12.15
N ALA A 89 -25.12 4.71 -11.33
CA ALA A 89 -26.36 3.99 -11.56
C ALA A 89 -27.23 4.58 -12.69
N ARG A 90 -26.87 5.78 -13.19
CA ARG A 90 -27.65 6.57 -14.16
C ARG A 90 -29.11 6.79 -13.74
N LYS A 91 -29.36 6.83 -12.43
CA LYS A 91 -30.65 7.07 -11.81
C LYS A 91 -30.46 7.87 -10.52
N ARG A 92 -31.51 8.57 -10.07
CA ARG A 92 -31.46 9.20 -8.74
C ARG A 92 -31.34 8.11 -7.68
N LEU A 93 -30.39 8.26 -6.76
CA LEU A 93 -30.26 7.39 -5.61
C LEU A 93 -31.45 7.59 -4.68
N SER A 94 -32.13 6.49 -4.31
CA SER A 94 -33.21 6.54 -3.34
C SER A 94 -32.62 6.57 -1.94
N ILE A 95 -32.96 7.59 -1.16
CA ILE A 95 -32.53 7.76 0.23
C ILE A 95 -33.74 7.86 1.15
N VAL A 96 -33.56 7.45 2.41
CA VAL A 96 -34.57 7.50 3.46
C VAL A 96 -33.94 8.07 4.73
N LYS A 97 -34.74 8.78 5.52
CA LYS A 97 -34.28 9.33 6.80
C LYS A 97 -34.13 8.20 7.82
N CYS A 98 -33.07 8.25 8.62
CA CYS A 98 -32.88 7.43 9.81
C CYS A 98 -34.06 7.58 10.78
N GLU A 99 -34.31 6.54 11.57
CA GLU A 99 -35.38 6.51 12.55
C GLU A 99 -35.05 7.29 13.84
N THR A 100 -33.77 7.44 14.15
CA THR A 100 -33.27 8.02 15.42
C THR A 100 -32.45 9.30 15.24
N SER A 101 -32.24 9.75 14.00
CA SER A 101 -31.47 10.95 13.68
C SER A 101 -31.94 11.63 12.38
N ASP A 102 -31.35 12.78 12.06
CA ASP A 102 -31.62 13.51 10.82
C ASP A 102 -30.76 13.05 9.62
N LEU A 103 -29.96 12.00 9.79
CA LEU A 103 -29.17 11.42 8.70
C LEU A 103 -30.07 10.77 7.63
N TRP A 104 -29.63 10.88 6.38
CA TRP A 104 -30.22 10.19 5.24
C TRP A 104 -29.33 9.03 4.84
N VAL A 105 -29.92 7.84 4.69
CA VAL A 105 -29.24 6.61 4.31
C VAL A 105 -29.78 6.08 2.98
N PRO A 106 -29.00 5.33 2.19
CA PRO A 106 -29.51 4.69 0.98
C PRO A 106 -30.65 3.72 1.32
N ALA A 107 -31.82 3.92 0.68
CA ALA A 107 -33.04 3.17 1.00
C ALA A 107 -32.98 1.70 0.56
N GLU A 108 -32.05 1.35 -0.33
CA GLU A 108 -31.89 0.00 -0.86
C GLU A 108 -30.88 -0.85 -0.08
N CYS A 109 -30.24 -0.32 0.99
CA CYS A 109 -29.36 -1.09 1.86
C CYS A 109 -30.11 -2.22 2.60
N ASP A 110 -29.38 -3.29 2.90
CA ASP A 110 -29.94 -4.49 3.53
C ASP A 110 -30.10 -4.34 5.04
N VAL A 111 -29.13 -3.69 5.69
CA VAL A 111 -29.12 -3.40 7.12
C VAL A 111 -28.67 -1.96 7.36
N VAL A 112 -29.34 -1.28 8.29
CA VAL A 112 -28.93 0.04 8.81
C VAL A 112 -28.79 -0.06 10.33
N ILE A 113 -27.61 0.26 10.84
CA ILE A 113 -27.29 0.37 12.26
C ILE A 113 -27.18 1.86 12.57
N GLU A 114 -28.06 2.38 13.43
CA GLU A 114 -28.09 3.79 13.82
C GLU A 114 -27.57 3.97 15.25
N GLY A 115 -26.98 5.12 15.50
CA GLY A 115 -26.39 5.43 16.80
C GLY A 115 -25.71 6.78 16.83
N TYR A 116 -24.77 6.93 17.75
CA TYR A 116 -23.96 8.14 17.87
C TYR A 116 -22.56 7.81 18.39
N THR A 117 -21.61 8.68 18.08
CA THR A 117 -20.31 8.73 18.77
C THR A 117 -20.29 9.92 19.73
N VAL A 118 -19.39 9.88 20.71
CA VAL A 118 -19.06 11.03 21.56
C VAL A 118 -17.64 11.45 21.21
N PRO A 119 -17.40 12.69 20.74
CA PRO A 119 -16.06 13.17 20.43
C PRO A 119 -15.08 12.94 21.59
N GLY A 120 -13.92 12.36 21.28
CA GLY A 120 -12.90 11.97 22.26
C GLY A 120 -13.12 10.62 22.96
N GLU A 121 -14.31 10.01 22.86
CA GLU A 121 -14.54 8.66 23.37
C GLU A 121 -14.01 7.61 22.39
N THR A 122 -13.06 6.80 22.84
CA THR A 122 -12.42 5.78 22.01
C THR A 122 -12.36 4.43 22.72
N ARG A 123 -12.19 3.37 21.93
CA ARG A 123 -11.88 2.01 22.38
C ARG A 123 -10.76 1.42 21.54
N LEU A 124 -10.04 0.48 22.14
CA LEU A 124 -8.99 -0.27 21.46
C LEU A 124 -9.61 -1.16 20.37
N GLU A 125 -9.33 -0.84 19.11
CA GLU A 125 -9.68 -1.64 17.92
C GLU A 125 -8.48 -2.48 17.49
N GLY A 126 -8.72 -3.60 16.82
CA GLY A 126 -7.68 -4.48 16.29
C GLY A 126 -7.19 -5.56 17.28
N PRO A 127 -6.10 -6.26 16.94
CA PRO A 127 -5.41 -6.19 15.64
C PRO A 127 -6.30 -6.64 14.49
N PHE A 128 -5.97 -6.21 13.26
CA PHE A 128 -6.72 -6.54 12.05
C PHE A 128 -5.77 -6.60 10.85
N GLY A 129 -6.03 -7.46 9.87
CA GLY A 129 -5.19 -7.56 8.67
C GLY A 129 -5.33 -6.32 7.78
N ASP A 130 -4.24 -5.81 7.22
CA ASP A 130 -4.28 -4.74 6.23
C ASP A 130 -3.89 -5.20 4.83
N HIS A 131 -4.07 -4.28 3.88
CA HIS A 131 -3.79 -4.46 2.47
C HIS A 131 -2.29 -4.61 2.14
N PHE A 132 -1.39 -4.37 3.11
CA PHE A 132 0.03 -4.68 2.97
C PHE A 132 0.34 -6.14 3.35
N GLY A 133 -0.63 -6.91 3.84
CA GLY A 133 -0.42 -8.30 4.25
C GLY A 133 0.08 -8.49 5.68
N TYR A 134 -0.04 -7.45 6.50
CA TYR A 134 0.39 -7.45 7.89
C TYR A 134 -0.78 -7.20 8.83
N TYR A 135 -0.62 -7.59 10.09
CA TYR A 135 -1.56 -7.17 11.12
C TYR A 135 -1.30 -5.71 11.46
N SER A 136 -2.27 -4.85 11.13
CA SER A 136 -2.37 -3.55 11.77
C SER A 136 -2.50 -3.72 13.27
N LEU A 137 -1.81 -2.85 13.98
CA LEU A 137 -1.68 -2.93 15.42
C LEU A 137 -2.93 -2.37 16.10
N ALA A 138 -3.16 -2.79 17.34
CA ALA A 138 -4.30 -2.31 18.09
C ALA A 138 -4.11 -0.86 18.53
N GLU A 139 -5.08 0.01 18.24
CA GLU A 139 -5.04 1.44 18.54
C GLU A 139 -6.41 1.98 18.99
N PRO A 140 -6.48 3.11 19.70
CA PRO A 140 -7.73 3.73 20.10
C PRO A 140 -8.46 4.37 18.91
N TYR A 141 -9.68 3.91 18.62
CA TYR A 141 -10.57 4.48 17.62
C TYR A 141 -11.92 4.85 18.21
N PRO A 142 -12.68 5.77 17.59
CA PRO A 142 -14.01 6.15 18.07
C PRO A 142 -14.95 4.96 18.22
N VAL A 143 -15.79 5.02 19.25
CA VAL A 143 -16.82 4.02 19.52
C VAL A 143 -18.20 4.62 19.25
N MET A 144 -18.98 3.88 18.47
CA MET A 144 -20.39 4.18 18.21
C MET A 144 -21.27 3.38 19.18
N HIS A 145 -22.17 4.11 19.84
CA HIS A 145 -23.23 3.58 20.68
C HIS A 145 -24.48 3.34 19.84
N ILE A 146 -24.88 2.08 19.69
CA ILE A 146 -26.00 1.67 18.85
C ILE A 146 -27.32 1.95 19.56
N THR A 147 -28.22 2.64 18.86
CA THR A 147 -29.58 2.95 19.35
C THR A 147 -30.64 2.14 18.64
N ARG A 148 -30.41 1.78 17.36
CA ARG A 148 -31.39 1.02 16.57
C ARG A 148 -30.71 0.23 15.46
N ILE A 149 -31.30 -0.92 15.12
CA ILE A 149 -30.96 -1.68 13.92
C ILE A 149 -32.26 -1.89 13.14
N THR A 150 -32.25 -1.54 11.86
CA THR A 150 -33.33 -1.85 10.92
C THR A 150 -32.77 -2.68 9.77
N HIS A 151 -33.56 -3.59 9.21
CA HIS A 151 -33.10 -4.46 8.14
C HIS A 151 -34.24 -4.96 7.25
N ARG A 152 -33.89 -5.36 6.04
CA ARG A 152 -34.78 -6.08 5.12
C ARG A 152 -35.03 -7.50 5.64
N ARG A 153 -36.15 -8.13 5.23
CA ARG A 153 -36.49 -9.51 5.67
C ARG A 153 -35.43 -10.53 5.28
N ASP A 154 -34.94 -10.44 4.04
CA ASP A 154 -33.93 -11.33 3.45
C ASP A 154 -32.62 -10.57 3.26
N ALA A 155 -32.15 -9.92 4.34
CA ALA A 155 -30.97 -9.06 4.29
C ALA A 155 -29.69 -9.83 3.93
N MET A 156 -28.93 -9.31 2.98
CA MET A 156 -27.61 -9.81 2.59
C MET A 156 -26.51 -8.87 3.08
N ILE A 157 -25.51 -9.42 3.77
CA ILE A 157 -24.40 -8.64 4.30
C ILE A 157 -23.13 -9.01 3.55
N PRO A 158 -22.59 -8.10 2.69
CA PRO A 158 -21.34 -8.34 2.01
C PRO A 158 -20.19 -8.25 3.03
N MET A 159 -19.27 -9.19 2.94
CA MET A 159 -18.07 -9.27 3.75
C MET A 159 -16.90 -9.61 2.85
N THR A 160 -15.78 -8.98 3.11
CA THR A 160 -14.50 -9.32 2.49
C THR A 160 -13.46 -9.68 3.55
N ILE A 161 -12.37 -10.29 3.09
CA ILE A 161 -11.15 -10.52 3.86
C ILE A 161 -10.04 -9.70 3.24
N VAL A 162 -9.17 -9.16 4.08
CA VAL A 162 -7.96 -8.45 3.67
C VAL A 162 -6.76 -9.09 4.32
N GLY A 163 -5.61 -8.99 3.66
CA GLY A 163 -4.39 -9.66 4.06
C GLY A 163 -3.36 -9.63 2.95
N LEU A 164 -2.57 -10.70 2.84
CA LEU A 164 -1.45 -10.76 1.91
C LEU A 164 -1.95 -10.57 0.46
N PRO A 165 -1.57 -9.48 -0.23
CA PRO A 165 -2.16 -9.18 -1.52
C PRO A 165 -1.82 -10.24 -2.58
N PRO A 166 -2.70 -10.41 -3.59
CA PRO A 166 -3.92 -9.63 -3.82
C PRO A 166 -5.11 -10.17 -3.03
N MET A 167 -5.96 -9.25 -2.62
CA MET A 167 -7.27 -9.51 -2.02
C MET A 167 -8.32 -8.65 -2.76
N GLU A 168 -9.60 -8.82 -2.43
CA GLU A 168 -10.72 -8.15 -3.13
C GLU A 168 -10.58 -6.61 -3.15
N ASP A 169 -10.09 -6.03 -2.05
CA ASP A 169 -9.80 -4.60 -1.90
C ASP A 169 -8.78 -4.09 -2.93
N GLY A 170 -7.79 -4.91 -3.29
CA GLY A 170 -6.84 -4.60 -4.36
C GLY A 170 -7.54 -4.43 -5.71
N TYR A 171 -8.45 -5.34 -6.08
CA TYR A 171 -9.19 -5.25 -7.33
C TYR A 171 -10.17 -4.06 -7.36
N LEU A 172 -10.77 -3.73 -6.21
CA LEU A 172 -11.55 -2.51 -6.06
C LEU A 172 -10.68 -1.26 -6.29
N GLY A 173 -9.47 -1.23 -5.72
CA GLY A 173 -8.49 -0.16 -5.92
C GLY A 173 -8.06 0.00 -7.38
N GLU A 174 -7.80 -1.11 -8.08
CA GLU A 174 -7.48 -1.08 -9.52
C GLU A 174 -8.64 -0.50 -10.35
N ALA A 175 -9.88 -0.92 -10.07
CA ALA A 175 -11.05 -0.39 -10.76
C ALA A 175 -11.24 1.12 -10.51
N VAL A 176 -10.97 1.60 -9.30
CA VAL A 176 -10.93 3.05 -8.98
C VAL A 176 -9.83 3.74 -9.79
N GLY A 177 -8.62 3.18 -9.84
CA GLY A 177 -7.52 3.71 -10.63
C GLY A 177 -7.89 3.91 -12.10
N ASP A 178 -8.46 2.88 -12.73
CA ASP A 178 -8.90 2.92 -14.13
C ASP A 178 -10.02 3.95 -14.36
N ALA A 179 -10.98 4.04 -13.43
CA ALA A 179 -12.10 4.97 -13.54
C ALA A 179 -11.69 6.45 -13.40
N PHE A 180 -10.68 6.73 -12.59
CA PHE A 180 -10.21 8.10 -12.30
C PHE A 180 -9.03 8.55 -13.17
N LEU A 181 -8.37 7.65 -13.90
CA LEU A 181 -7.30 7.99 -14.83
C LEU A 181 -7.64 9.14 -15.79
N PRO A 182 -8.85 9.23 -16.40
CA PRO A 182 -9.22 10.38 -17.24
C PRO A 182 -9.19 11.73 -16.52
N VAL A 183 -9.56 11.76 -15.23
CA VAL A 183 -9.50 12.97 -14.39
C VAL A 183 -8.06 13.38 -14.13
N LEU A 184 -7.19 12.41 -13.81
CA LEU A 184 -5.76 12.64 -13.64
C LEU A 184 -5.12 13.16 -14.94
N ARG A 185 -5.46 12.58 -16.11
CA ARG A 185 -4.99 13.06 -17.42
C ARG A 185 -5.47 14.48 -17.74
N PHE A 186 -6.63 14.88 -17.25
CA PHE A 186 -7.13 16.24 -17.40
C PHE A 186 -6.25 17.25 -16.63
N GLN A 187 -5.87 16.92 -15.39
CA GLN A 187 -4.99 17.76 -14.55
C GLN A 187 -3.52 17.69 -14.99
N HIS A 188 -3.04 16.51 -15.37
CA HIS A 188 -1.67 16.23 -15.78
C HIS A 188 -1.65 15.75 -17.25
N ARG A 189 -1.66 16.69 -18.20
CA ARG A 189 -1.72 16.38 -19.66
C ARG A 189 -0.57 15.51 -20.19
N ASP A 190 0.51 15.47 -19.42
CA ASP A 190 1.70 14.66 -19.65
C ASP A 190 1.55 13.20 -19.19
N LEU A 191 0.62 12.90 -18.29
CA LEU A 191 0.24 11.54 -17.93
C LEU A 191 -0.40 10.83 -19.12
N VAL A 192 0.11 9.64 -19.44
CA VAL A 192 -0.48 8.72 -20.41
C VAL A 192 -1.12 7.57 -19.70
N ASP A 193 -0.45 6.89 -18.78
CA ASP A 193 -1.04 5.75 -18.11
C ASP A 193 -0.49 5.61 -16.68
N LEU A 194 -1.23 4.89 -15.83
CA LEU A 194 -0.89 4.68 -14.43
C LEU A 194 -1.27 3.26 -14.04
N PHE A 195 -0.34 2.53 -13.42
CA PHE A 195 -0.64 1.25 -12.80
C PHE A 195 -0.08 1.21 -11.38
N LEU A 196 -0.88 0.64 -10.47
CA LEU A 196 -0.56 0.44 -9.07
C LEU A 196 -0.59 -1.08 -8.81
N PRO A 197 0.56 -1.78 -8.84
CA PRO A 197 0.57 -3.24 -8.71
C PRO A 197 -0.04 -3.70 -7.38
N LEU A 198 -0.97 -4.65 -7.45
CA LEU A 198 -1.73 -5.13 -6.31
C LEU A 198 -0.83 -5.73 -5.22
N GLU A 199 0.20 -6.45 -5.63
CA GLU A 199 1.21 -7.07 -4.76
C GLU A 199 1.90 -6.06 -3.82
N THR A 200 1.90 -4.77 -4.17
CA THR A 200 2.54 -3.71 -3.39
C THR A 200 1.58 -3.02 -2.42
N GLY A 201 0.37 -3.58 -2.23
CA GLY A 201 -0.72 -2.96 -1.48
C GLY A 201 -1.21 -1.67 -2.14
N PHE A 202 -1.03 -1.54 -3.48
CA PHE A 202 -1.35 -0.40 -4.36
C PHE A 202 -0.87 1.01 -3.93
N HIS A 203 -0.32 1.19 -2.73
CA HIS A 203 0.20 2.44 -2.17
C HIS A 203 1.72 2.49 -2.09
N ASN A 204 2.45 1.40 -2.32
CA ASN A 204 3.91 1.41 -2.23
C ASN A 204 4.63 1.59 -3.57
N LEU A 205 3.98 1.26 -4.70
CA LEU A 205 4.54 1.42 -6.04
C LEU A 205 3.50 1.98 -7.02
N ALA A 206 3.87 3.04 -7.71
CA ALA A 206 3.17 3.54 -8.89
C ALA A 206 4.08 3.50 -10.13
N ILE A 207 3.56 2.95 -11.23
CA ILE A 207 4.22 2.93 -12.54
C ILE A 207 3.50 3.92 -13.44
N VAL A 208 4.20 4.94 -13.91
CA VAL A 208 3.61 6.12 -14.58
C VAL A 208 4.17 6.27 -15.99
N ALA A 209 3.36 6.06 -17.01
CA ALA A 209 3.74 6.39 -18.38
C ALA A 209 3.54 7.89 -18.63
N SER A 210 4.61 8.61 -19.01
CA SER A 210 4.57 10.07 -19.18
C SER A 210 5.22 10.55 -20.49
N LYS A 211 4.66 11.60 -21.08
CA LYS A 211 5.18 12.28 -22.27
C LYS A 211 6.37 13.16 -21.90
N GLN A 212 7.54 12.87 -22.47
CA GLN A 212 8.73 13.72 -22.36
C GLN A 212 8.81 14.71 -23.53
N ARG A 213 8.60 16.00 -23.24
CA ARG A 213 8.71 17.12 -24.21
C ARG A 213 9.86 18.06 -23.88
N TYR A 214 10.37 18.01 -22.67
CA TYR A 214 11.49 18.81 -22.18
C TYR A 214 12.21 18.04 -21.06
N PRO A 215 13.49 18.37 -20.78
CA PRO A 215 14.27 17.74 -19.72
C PRO A 215 13.52 17.65 -18.40
N ARG A 216 13.61 16.48 -17.76
CA ARG A 216 13.09 16.17 -16.41
C ARG A 216 11.57 16.33 -16.24
N GLN A 217 10.80 16.27 -17.33
CA GLN A 217 9.34 16.36 -17.26
C GLN A 217 8.71 15.20 -16.47
N ALA A 218 9.27 13.98 -16.56
CA ALA A 218 8.89 12.82 -15.77
C ALA A 218 8.80 13.11 -14.26
N ARG A 219 9.82 13.76 -13.71
CA ARG A 219 9.89 14.15 -12.28
C ARG A 219 8.78 15.12 -11.91
N LYS A 220 8.49 16.10 -12.78
CA LYS A 220 7.34 17.01 -12.61
C LYS A 220 6.02 16.23 -12.60
N THR A 221 5.86 15.22 -13.48
CA THR A 221 4.64 14.41 -13.51
C THR A 221 4.47 13.67 -12.19
N ALA A 222 5.51 12.98 -11.73
CA ALA A 222 5.51 12.24 -10.46
C ALA A 222 5.18 13.15 -9.27
N LEU A 223 5.86 14.30 -9.14
CA LEU A 223 5.60 15.26 -8.06
C LEU A 223 4.17 15.80 -8.08
N GLY A 224 3.61 16.03 -9.28
CA GLY A 224 2.21 16.44 -9.43
C GLY A 224 1.24 15.37 -8.92
N LEU A 225 1.49 14.09 -9.23
CA LEU A 225 0.68 12.98 -8.77
C LEU A 225 0.81 12.76 -7.26
N LEU A 226 2.02 12.91 -6.70
CA LEU A 226 2.24 12.84 -5.25
C LEU A 226 1.52 13.95 -4.46
N GLY A 227 1.05 15.01 -5.14
CA GLY A 227 0.19 16.04 -4.54
C GLY A 227 -1.31 15.83 -4.79
N ALA A 228 -1.72 14.77 -5.47
CA ALA A 228 -3.09 14.59 -5.95
C ALA A 228 -3.86 13.52 -5.14
N GLY A 229 -4.75 13.97 -4.25
CA GLY A 229 -5.63 13.09 -3.48
C GLY A 229 -4.86 11.98 -2.77
N GLN A 230 -5.36 10.74 -2.84
CA GLN A 230 -4.72 9.59 -2.18
C GLN A 230 -3.43 9.10 -2.83
N LEU A 231 -3.04 9.59 -4.02
CA LEU A 231 -1.73 9.29 -4.58
C LEU A 231 -0.58 9.89 -3.75
N MET A 232 -0.88 10.78 -2.80
CA MET A 232 0.08 11.24 -1.79
C MET A 232 0.66 10.10 -0.95
N PHE A 233 0.03 8.93 -0.87
CA PHE A 233 0.56 7.78 -0.13
C PHE A 233 1.64 7.02 -0.89
N GLN A 234 1.75 7.16 -2.22
CA GLN A 234 2.72 6.43 -3.05
C GLN A 234 4.15 6.58 -2.52
N LYS A 235 4.75 5.46 -2.08
CA LYS A 235 6.12 5.44 -1.53
C LYS A 235 7.17 5.53 -2.65
N VAL A 236 7.00 4.73 -3.69
CA VAL A 236 7.89 4.71 -4.85
C VAL A 236 7.09 4.99 -6.12
N VAL A 237 7.60 5.90 -6.96
CA VAL A 237 7.01 6.21 -8.27
C VAL A 237 8.07 5.97 -9.34
N VAL A 238 7.83 5.01 -10.23
CA VAL A 238 8.69 4.78 -11.41
C VAL A 238 8.01 5.41 -12.62
N VAL A 239 8.68 6.37 -13.26
CA VAL A 239 8.16 7.04 -14.45
C VAL A 239 8.82 6.45 -15.68
N VAL A 240 8.01 5.99 -16.63
CA VAL A 240 8.41 5.33 -17.87
C VAL A 240 7.90 6.12 -19.08
N ASP A 241 8.40 5.78 -20.28
CA ASP A 241 7.98 6.47 -21.49
C ASP A 241 6.49 6.30 -21.77
N LYS A 242 5.91 7.28 -22.46
CA LYS A 242 4.49 7.32 -22.85
C LYS A 242 3.93 6.05 -23.52
N ASP A 243 4.76 5.28 -24.21
CA ASP A 243 4.35 4.09 -24.98
C ASP A 243 4.62 2.79 -24.21
N HIS A 244 5.08 2.88 -22.96
CA HIS A 244 5.36 1.72 -22.11
C HIS A 244 4.06 1.06 -21.61
N PRO A 245 3.94 -0.28 -21.67
CA PRO A 245 2.80 -1.01 -21.11
C PRO A 245 2.90 -1.09 -19.58
N VAL A 246 2.30 -0.15 -18.85
CA VAL A 246 2.48 -0.01 -17.38
C VAL A 246 2.10 -1.24 -16.55
N LYS A 247 1.27 -2.15 -17.06
CA LYS A 247 0.90 -3.41 -16.39
C LYS A 247 1.91 -4.56 -16.64
N ASP A 248 2.89 -4.38 -17.52
CA ASP A 248 3.93 -5.37 -17.82
C ASP A 248 5.16 -5.13 -16.93
N LEU A 249 5.25 -5.91 -15.85
CA LEU A 249 6.34 -5.80 -14.89
C LEU A 249 7.68 -6.30 -15.46
N ASP A 250 7.69 -7.17 -16.47
CA ASP A 250 8.92 -7.57 -17.14
C ASP A 250 9.48 -6.43 -18.01
N ALA A 251 8.61 -5.72 -18.72
CA ALA A 251 9.00 -4.50 -19.43
C ALA A 251 9.48 -3.40 -18.48
N LEU A 252 8.90 -3.30 -17.28
CA LEU A 252 9.37 -2.35 -16.25
C LEU A 252 10.81 -2.64 -15.84
N LEU A 253 11.13 -3.91 -15.58
CA LEU A 253 12.49 -4.32 -15.23
C LEU A 253 13.47 -3.95 -16.35
N ASP A 254 13.10 -4.13 -17.62
CA ASP A 254 13.92 -3.70 -18.76
C ASP A 254 14.11 -2.18 -18.78
N ALA A 255 13.06 -1.40 -18.51
CA ALA A 255 13.15 0.05 -18.45
C ALA A 255 14.11 0.52 -17.34
N ILE A 256 14.05 -0.09 -16.15
CA ILE A 256 14.95 0.25 -15.04
C ILE A 256 16.39 -0.20 -15.35
N ASP A 257 16.57 -1.41 -15.90
CA ASP A 257 17.89 -1.97 -16.25
C ASP A 257 18.58 -1.09 -17.29
N TYR A 258 17.89 -0.69 -18.36
CA TYR A 258 18.54 0.02 -19.46
C TYR A 258 18.61 1.54 -19.31
N ARG A 259 17.68 2.18 -18.60
CA ARG A 259 17.53 3.65 -18.68
C ARG A 259 17.99 4.39 -17.44
N VAL A 260 17.83 3.79 -16.27
CA VAL A 260 18.03 4.51 -15.00
C VAL A 260 19.51 4.63 -14.65
N HIS A 261 20.03 5.84 -14.60
CA HIS A 261 21.35 6.08 -14.05
C HIS A 261 21.24 6.42 -12.57
N ILE A 262 21.64 5.49 -11.68
CA ILE A 262 21.40 5.58 -10.24
C ILE A 262 21.77 6.95 -9.62
N PRO A 263 22.96 7.54 -9.90
CA PRO A 263 23.33 8.83 -9.32
C PRO A 263 22.44 10.00 -9.78
N GLU A 264 21.84 9.90 -10.96
CA GLU A 264 21.18 11.02 -11.64
C GLU A 264 19.67 10.93 -11.60
N ASP A 265 19.12 9.72 -11.66
CA ASP A 265 17.70 9.44 -11.97
C ASP A 265 16.88 9.00 -10.76
N LEU A 266 17.50 8.90 -9.58
CA LEU A 266 16.82 8.72 -8.30
C LEU A 266 16.58 10.08 -7.64
N VAL A 267 15.33 10.39 -7.31
CA VAL A 267 14.95 11.60 -6.58
C VAL A 267 14.34 11.22 -5.24
N PHE A 268 14.99 11.65 -4.17
CA PHE A 268 14.58 11.39 -2.79
C PHE A 268 13.79 12.57 -2.23
N LEU A 269 12.60 12.30 -1.68
CA LEU A 269 11.76 13.28 -1.00
C LEU A 269 11.66 12.89 0.47
N ARG A 270 12.27 13.69 1.34
CA ARG A 270 12.42 13.35 2.77
C ARG A 270 11.24 13.87 3.60
N GLY A 271 10.79 13.07 4.57
CA GLY A 271 9.77 13.49 5.55
C GLY A 271 8.38 13.76 4.93
N MET A 272 7.98 12.93 3.98
CA MET A 272 6.71 13.04 3.28
C MET A 272 5.59 12.23 3.99
N VAL A 273 4.34 12.50 3.61
CA VAL A 273 3.17 11.78 4.14
C VAL A 273 3.25 10.29 3.82
N ALA A 274 3.12 9.46 4.85
CA ALA A 274 2.94 8.01 4.77
C ALA A 274 1.48 7.63 5.07
N ASP A 275 1.07 6.46 4.58
CA ASP A 275 -0.16 5.84 5.05
C ASP A 275 -0.02 5.51 6.54
N THR A 276 -1.07 5.73 7.33
CA THR A 276 -1.12 5.33 8.74
C THR A 276 -0.83 3.84 8.92
N LEU A 277 -1.22 3.01 7.95
CA LEU A 277 -0.99 1.56 7.95
C LEU A 277 0.41 1.16 7.46
N ALA A 278 1.24 2.10 7.00
CA ALA A 278 2.59 1.82 6.53
C ALA A 278 3.52 1.47 7.71
N HIS A 279 3.49 0.20 8.14
CA HIS A 279 4.26 -0.32 9.27
C HIS A 279 5.78 -0.17 9.08
N ALA A 280 6.27 -0.18 7.84
CA ALA A 280 7.70 0.01 7.53
C ALA A 280 8.20 1.44 7.73
N ALA A 281 7.29 2.43 7.78
CA ALA A 281 7.63 3.83 7.97
C ALA A 281 8.32 4.05 9.33
N PRO A 282 9.39 4.86 9.41
CA PRO A 282 10.13 5.08 10.65
C PRO A 282 9.28 5.76 11.74
N TRP A 283 8.34 6.61 11.36
CA TRP A 283 7.39 7.27 12.25
C TRP A 283 5.97 7.14 11.72
N ASP A 284 5.00 7.28 12.61
CA ASP A 284 3.59 7.28 12.22
C ASP A 284 3.34 8.41 11.19
N ASN A 285 2.72 8.04 10.06
CA ASN A 285 2.37 8.95 8.96
C ASN A 285 3.55 9.68 8.28
N ILE A 286 4.80 9.33 8.56
CA ILE A 286 5.99 10.00 7.98
C ILE A 286 6.99 8.97 7.45
N HIS A 287 7.31 9.07 6.16
CA HIS A 287 8.35 8.28 5.50
C HIS A 287 9.06 9.09 4.41
N ASP A 288 10.11 8.53 3.86
CA ASP A 288 10.75 9.08 2.67
C ASP A 288 10.14 8.46 1.41
N LYS A 289 10.09 9.22 0.31
CA LYS A 289 9.60 8.76 -1.00
C LYS A 289 10.71 8.75 -2.03
N LEU A 290 10.60 7.85 -2.99
CA LEU A 290 11.53 7.71 -4.10
C LEU A 290 10.80 7.89 -5.43
N VAL A 291 11.31 8.80 -6.28
CA VAL A 291 10.95 8.85 -7.70
C VAL A 291 12.11 8.30 -8.51
N ILE A 292 11.82 7.35 -9.39
CA ILE A 292 12.77 6.74 -10.34
C ILE A 292 12.40 7.20 -11.74
N ASP A 293 13.27 7.98 -12.37
CA ASP A 293 13.10 8.44 -13.75
C ASP A 293 13.66 7.39 -14.72
N ALA A 294 12.81 6.49 -15.21
CA ALA A 294 13.14 5.46 -16.19
C ALA A 294 12.68 5.84 -17.61
N THR A 295 12.61 7.15 -17.88
CA THR A 295 12.21 7.67 -19.20
C THR A 295 13.41 7.79 -20.13
N THR A 296 13.15 7.79 -21.44
CA THR A 296 14.20 8.10 -22.40
C THR A 296 14.59 9.56 -22.25
N THR A 297 15.89 9.80 -22.01
CA THR A 297 16.43 11.15 -21.83
C THR A 297 16.18 12.01 -23.07
N PRO A 298 15.44 13.14 -22.97
CA PRO A 298 15.09 13.94 -24.12
C PRO A 298 16.29 14.74 -24.66
N GLU A 299 16.22 15.15 -25.92
CA GLU A 299 17.22 16.02 -26.54
C GLU A 299 17.36 17.34 -25.76
N GLY A 300 18.60 17.77 -25.53
CA GLY A 300 18.91 18.97 -24.74
C GLY A 300 19.05 18.75 -23.24
N ASP A 301 18.77 17.54 -22.73
CA ASP A 301 19.16 17.17 -21.38
C ASP A 301 20.68 16.95 -21.30
N PRO A 302 21.40 17.50 -20.29
CA PRO A 302 22.85 17.30 -20.12
C PRO A 302 23.28 15.82 -20.08
N HIS A 303 22.37 14.93 -19.69
CA HIS A 303 22.61 13.49 -19.53
C HIS A 303 22.19 12.66 -20.75
N SER A 304 21.76 13.30 -21.85
CA SER A 304 21.33 12.62 -23.10
C SER A 304 22.43 11.81 -23.81
N LYS A 305 23.67 11.89 -23.33
CA LYS A 305 24.84 11.16 -23.87
C LYS A 305 25.28 9.98 -23.01
N LEU A 306 24.57 9.67 -21.93
CA LEU A 306 24.89 8.51 -21.11
C LEU A 306 24.73 7.24 -21.97
N LEU A 307 25.75 6.39 -21.95
CA LEU A 307 25.82 5.18 -22.76
C LEU A 307 24.97 4.07 -22.13
N GLU A 308 24.55 3.10 -22.96
CA GLU A 308 24.01 1.84 -22.45
C GLU A 308 25.01 1.20 -21.47
N GLN A 309 24.49 0.77 -20.32
CA GLN A 309 25.31 0.18 -19.26
C GLN A 309 25.50 -1.31 -19.56
N PRO A 310 26.74 -1.82 -19.53
CA PRO A 310 27.00 -3.24 -19.76
C PRO A 310 26.36 -4.09 -18.65
N GLY A 311 26.01 -5.33 -18.96
CA GLY A 311 25.52 -6.31 -18.00
C GLY A 311 26.65 -7.09 -17.29
N CYS A 312 26.27 -7.84 -16.28
CA CYS A 312 27.12 -8.83 -15.62
C CYS A 312 27.20 -10.15 -16.40
N PRO A 313 28.30 -10.91 -16.27
CA PRO A 313 28.39 -12.27 -16.79
C PRO A 313 27.52 -13.25 -15.99
N ASP A 314 27.08 -14.33 -16.65
CA ASP A 314 26.27 -15.40 -16.04
C ASP A 314 26.93 -16.03 -14.80
N SER A 315 28.25 -15.98 -14.70
CA SER A 315 29.02 -16.49 -13.55
C SER A 315 28.82 -15.71 -12.25
N LEU A 316 28.18 -14.53 -12.29
CA LEU A 316 27.92 -13.73 -11.10
C LEU A 316 27.00 -14.47 -10.13
N GLU A 317 25.95 -15.13 -10.61
CA GLU A 317 24.99 -15.86 -9.76
C GLU A 317 25.70 -16.93 -8.91
N ILE A 318 26.57 -17.72 -9.55
CA ILE A 318 27.38 -18.76 -8.89
C ILE A 318 28.31 -18.13 -7.85
N SER A 319 28.99 -17.04 -8.22
CA SER A 319 29.95 -16.37 -7.35
C SER A 319 29.26 -15.74 -6.13
N ALA A 320 28.10 -15.12 -6.34
CA ALA A 320 27.28 -14.53 -5.29
C ALA A 320 26.72 -15.60 -4.33
N SER A 321 26.33 -16.77 -4.84
CA SER A 321 25.84 -17.88 -4.00
C SER A 321 26.89 -18.41 -3.01
N ALA A 322 28.18 -18.17 -3.27
CA ALA A 322 29.27 -18.56 -2.38
C ALA A 322 29.62 -17.49 -1.33
N VAL A 323 28.99 -16.30 -1.39
CA VAL A 323 29.19 -15.23 -0.42
C VAL A 323 28.61 -15.64 0.93
N LYS A 324 29.37 -15.46 2.01
CA LYS A 324 28.92 -15.76 3.37
C LYS A 324 27.65 -14.95 3.70
N GLY A 325 26.61 -15.65 4.13
CA GLY A 325 25.31 -15.04 4.48
C GLY A 325 24.30 -15.07 3.35
N VAL A 326 24.71 -15.34 2.10
CA VAL A 326 23.79 -15.58 0.99
C VAL A 326 23.27 -17.02 1.05
N VAL A 327 21.96 -17.19 0.94
CA VAL A 327 21.26 -18.48 0.91
C VAL A 327 20.92 -18.88 -0.53
N GLN A 328 20.38 -17.95 -1.32
CA GLN A 328 20.11 -18.11 -2.74
C GLN A 328 20.56 -16.84 -3.48
N ALA A 329 20.95 -16.99 -4.74
CA ALA A 329 21.24 -15.89 -5.64
C ALA A 329 20.56 -16.15 -6.97
N ARG A 330 19.96 -15.12 -7.58
CA ARG A 330 19.33 -15.22 -8.91
C ARG A 330 19.43 -13.91 -9.66
N MET A 331 19.87 -13.96 -10.92
CA MET A 331 19.81 -12.79 -11.81
C MET A 331 18.37 -12.48 -12.20
N LEU A 332 17.95 -11.22 -12.01
CA LEU A 332 16.64 -10.73 -12.43
C LEU A 332 16.70 -10.09 -13.82
N ARG A 333 17.79 -9.37 -14.10
CA ARG A 333 18.16 -8.75 -15.37
C ARG A 333 19.68 -8.63 -15.45
N SER A 334 20.19 -8.11 -16.56
CA SER A 334 21.62 -8.09 -16.87
C SER A 334 22.46 -7.37 -15.81
N SER A 335 21.94 -6.33 -15.15
CA SER A 335 22.62 -5.62 -14.05
C SER A 335 21.86 -5.67 -12.72
N MET A 336 20.94 -6.64 -12.56
CA MET A 336 20.09 -6.80 -11.39
C MET A 336 20.23 -8.20 -10.77
N LEU A 337 20.76 -8.27 -9.56
CA LEU A 337 20.92 -9.51 -8.80
C LEU A 337 19.99 -9.50 -7.59
N VAL A 338 19.29 -10.61 -7.38
CA VAL A 338 18.51 -10.85 -6.15
C VAL A 338 19.28 -11.88 -5.31
N VAL A 339 19.44 -11.60 -4.02
CA VAL A 339 19.97 -12.56 -3.06
C VAL A 339 19.03 -12.69 -1.87
N THR A 340 18.95 -13.90 -1.33
CA THR A 340 18.25 -14.13 -0.05
C THR A 340 19.25 -14.38 1.07
N THR A 341 18.88 -14.00 2.29
CA THR A 341 19.68 -14.19 3.50
C THR A 341 18.84 -14.73 4.65
N ASN A 342 19.49 -15.33 5.63
CA ASN A 342 18.86 -15.77 6.88
C ASN A 342 19.65 -15.20 8.05
N ILE A 343 19.09 -14.17 8.68
CA ILE A 343 19.74 -13.43 9.76
C ILE A 343 19.09 -13.84 11.08
N GLU A 344 19.91 -14.31 12.02
CA GLU A 344 19.45 -14.72 13.34
C GLU A 344 18.77 -13.55 14.08
N GLY A 345 17.55 -13.79 14.56
CA GLY A 345 16.77 -12.80 15.31
C GLY A 345 15.91 -11.88 14.45
N ASN A 346 15.91 -12.04 13.11
CA ASN A 346 14.95 -11.33 12.25
C ASN A 346 13.50 -11.69 12.63
N PRO A 347 12.55 -10.75 12.43
CA PRO A 347 11.13 -11.04 12.57
C PRO A 347 10.69 -12.19 11.67
N LYS A 348 9.85 -13.06 12.21
CA LYS A 348 9.27 -14.18 11.46
C LYS A 348 7.86 -13.86 10.97
N PRO A 349 7.42 -14.40 9.83
CA PRO A 349 6.07 -14.18 9.30
C PRO A 349 4.95 -14.47 10.31
N GLU A 350 5.12 -15.45 11.18
CA GLU A 350 4.06 -15.95 12.08
C GLU A 350 3.88 -15.11 13.35
N SER A 351 4.77 -14.16 13.65
CA SER A 351 4.78 -13.48 14.94
C SER A 351 5.19 -12.01 14.84
N SER A 352 4.47 -11.15 15.57
CA SER A 352 4.88 -9.76 15.76
C SER A 352 6.12 -9.66 16.67
N MET A 353 6.99 -8.69 16.37
CA MET A 353 8.12 -8.29 17.19
C MET A 353 7.82 -6.93 17.82
N GLU A 354 7.40 -6.95 19.08
CA GLU A 354 7.00 -5.75 19.84
C GLU A 354 8.21 -5.06 20.50
N GLU A 355 9.15 -5.85 21.02
CA GLU A 355 10.28 -5.35 21.79
C GLU A 355 11.47 -4.99 20.89
N PRO A 356 12.07 -3.80 21.05
CA PRO A 356 13.24 -3.41 20.28
C PRO A 356 14.49 -4.19 20.71
N SER A 357 15.35 -4.49 19.74
CA SER A 357 16.65 -5.12 19.95
C SER A 357 17.75 -4.31 19.26
N GLU A 358 18.41 -3.45 20.02
CA GLU A 358 19.48 -2.58 19.48
C GLU A 358 20.68 -3.40 18.99
N GLU A 359 21.03 -4.47 19.71
CA GLU A 359 22.11 -5.38 19.31
C GLU A 359 21.73 -6.18 18.06
N GLY A 360 20.50 -6.71 18.01
CA GLY A 360 20.00 -7.46 16.85
C GLY A 360 19.95 -6.59 15.60
N ALA A 361 19.38 -5.38 15.70
CA ALA A 361 19.32 -4.44 14.60
C ALA A 361 20.71 -3.96 14.13
N ALA A 362 21.66 -3.77 15.05
CA ALA A 362 23.04 -3.45 14.68
C ALA A 362 23.72 -4.61 13.93
N ARG A 363 23.51 -5.84 14.39
CA ARG A 363 24.02 -7.06 13.75
C ARG A 363 23.41 -7.27 12.36
N GLN A 364 22.10 -7.06 12.22
CA GLN A 364 21.41 -7.13 10.92
C GLN A 364 22.04 -6.15 9.92
N ARG A 365 22.20 -4.88 10.29
CA ARG A 365 22.86 -3.88 9.43
C ARG A 365 24.28 -4.27 9.06
N GLU A 366 25.04 -4.86 9.99
CA GLU A 366 26.40 -5.34 9.71
C GLU A 366 26.41 -6.50 8.70
N VAL A 367 25.49 -7.45 8.82
CA VAL A 367 25.35 -8.56 7.86
C VAL A 367 24.97 -8.04 6.48
N ILE A 368 23.98 -7.16 6.37
CA ILE A 368 23.53 -6.59 5.10
C ILE A 368 24.65 -5.80 4.41
N ARG A 369 25.37 -4.96 5.17
CA ARG A 369 26.56 -4.26 4.68
C ARG A 369 27.63 -5.25 4.21
N GLY A 370 27.93 -6.28 5.00
CA GLY A 370 28.92 -7.30 4.66
C GLY A 370 28.58 -8.09 3.38
N ILE A 371 27.30 -8.45 3.18
CA ILE A 371 26.82 -9.09 1.94
C ILE A 371 27.01 -8.14 0.76
N SER A 372 26.59 -6.89 0.91
CA SER A 372 26.67 -5.87 -0.16
C SER A 372 28.13 -5.64 -0.59
N GLU A 373 29.02 -5.38 0.37
CA GLU A 373 30.46 -5.17 0.13
C GLU A 373 31.14 -6.39 -0.49
N ALA A 374 30.81 -7.60 -0.01
CA ALA A 374 31.37 -8.84 -0.55
C ALA A 374 30.94 -9.09 -1.99
N ILE A 375 29.66 -8.89 -2.31
CA ILE A 375 29.15 -9.02 -3.69
C ILE A 375 29.77 -7.96 -4.59
N TRP A 376 29.81 -6.71 -4.17
CA TRP A 376 30.40 -5.61 -4.93
C TRP A 376 31.91 -5.76 -5.17
N SER A 377 32.59 -6.59 -4.37
CA SER A 377 34.02 -6.91 -4.52
C SER A 377 34.28 -8.08 -5.49
N LEU A 378 33.24 -8.78 -5.95
CA LEU A 378 33.40 -9.85 -6.94
C LEU A 378 33.78 -9.27 -8.29
N GLU A 379 34.74 -9.90 -8.98
CA GLU A 379 35.14 -9.50 -10.33
C GLU A 379 33.96 -9.55 -11.32
N ALA A 380 33.08 -10.55 -11.17
CA ALA A 380 31.87 -10.68 -11.97
C ALA A 380 30.81 -9.59 -11.67
N ALA A 381 30.94 -8.84 -10.58
CA ALA A 381 29.96 -7.83 -10.17
C ALA A 381 30.33 -6.39 -10.59
N GLN A 382 31.37 -6.21 -11.42
CA GLN A 382 31.81 -4.87 -11.86
C GLN A 382 30.68 -4.04 -12.50
N ASN A 383 29.78 -4.71 -13.21
CA ASN A 383 28.64 -4.08 -13.89
C ASN A 383 27.32 -4.22 -13.11
N LEU A 384 27.35 -4.76 -11.89
CA LEU A 384 26.15 -4.94 -11.08
C LEU A 384 25.70 -3.58 -10.58
N ARG A 385 24.46 -3.19 -10.89
CA ARG A 385 23.91 -1.89 -10.50
C ARG A 385 22.87 -2.00 -9.40
N TRP A 386 22.03 -3.02 -9.46
CA TRP A 386 20.95 -3.25 -8.51
C TRP A 386 21.19 -4.58 -7.80
N LEU A 387 21.39 -4.50 -6.49
CA LEU A 387 21.45 -5.66 -5.61
C LEU A 387 20.19 -5.65 -4.73
N PHE A 388 19.29 -6.59 -4.94
CA PHE A 388 18.11 -6.77 -4.09
C PHE A 388 18.42 -7.82 -3.02
N ILE A 389 18.20 -7.49 -1.75
CA ILE A 389 18.45 -8.39 -0.63
C ILE A 389 17.13 -8.60 0.11
N THR A 390 16.73 -9.85 0.33
CA THR A 390 15.52 -10.17 1.10
C THR A 390 15.70 -11.42 1.95
N ASP A 391 14.74 -11.75 2.81
CA ASP A 391 14.80 -12.95 3.63
C ASP A 391 14.62 -14.21 2.77
N ASP A 392 15.09 -15.36 3.27
CA ASP A 392 15.00 -16.66 2.59
C ASP A 392 13.58 -17.27 2.54
N ASP A 393 12.57 -16.55 3.05
CA ASP A 393 11.16 -16.85 2.83
C ASP A 393 10.69 -16.51 1.39
N ALA A 394 11.54 -15.91 0.57
CA ALA A 394 11.42 -15.94 -0.89
C ALA A 394 12.22 -17.12 -1.48
N TYR A 395 11.52 -18.20 -1.86
CA TYR A 395 12.16 -19.31 -2.54
C TYR A 395 12.39 -18.98 -4.01
N LEU A 396 13.61 -18.60 -4.40
CA LEU A 396 13.92 -18.09 -5.74
C LEU A 396 13.78 -19.13 -6.86
N ALA A 397 13.55 -20.40 -6.53
CA ALA A 397 13.31 -21.45 -7.51
C ALA A 397 11.82 -21.82 -7.70
N SER A 398 10.89 -21.25 -6.91
CA SER A 398 9.46 -21.41 -7.20
C SER A 398 9.05 -20.62 -8.45
N ASP A 399 7.89 -20.92 -9.02
CA ASP A 399 7.35 -20.15 -10.15
C ASP A 399 6.87 -18.75 -9.71
N ASP A 400 6.32 -18.62 -8.50
CA ASP A 400 5.74 -17.38 -7.97
C ASP A 400 6.71 -16.45 -7.23
N TRP A 401 8.01 -16.78 -7.20
CA TRP A 401 9.01 -16.05 -6.41
C TRP A 401 9.06 -14.55 -6.73
N ARG A 402 8.82 -14.16 -7.99
CA ARG A 402 8.82 -12.75 -8.41
C ARG A 402 7.70 -11.96 -7.76
N ARG A 403 6.53 -12.59 -7.59
CA ARG A 403 5.39 -11.99 -6.91
C ARG A 403 5.71 -11.74 -5.44
N ARG A 404 6.29 -12.75 -4.77
CA ARG A 404 6.73 -12.65 -3.38
C ARG A 404 7.80 -11.58 -3.20
N LEU A 405 8.77 -11.54 -4.11
CA LEU A 405 9.83 -10.53 -4.13
C LEU A 405 9.24 -9.13 -4.28
N LEU A 406 8.33 -8.92 -5.24
CA LEU A 406 7.69 -7.61 -5.46
C LEU A 406 6.99 -7.12 -4.19
N TRP A 407 6.24 -7.99 -3.51
CA TRP A 407 5.63 -7.65 -2.23
C TRP A 407 6.69 -7.29 -1.16
N GLN A 408 7.74 -8.10 -0.98
CA GLN A 408 8.80 -7.82 -0.01
C GLN A 408 9.49 -6.48 -0.27
N LEU A 409 9.90 -6.23 -1.52
CA LEU A 409 10.65 -5.05 -1.93
C LEU A 409 9.93 -3.73 -1.64
N PHE A 410 8.59 -3.74 -1.64
CA PHE A 410 7.79 -2.53 -1.49
C PHE A 410 7.03 -2.44 -0.16
N CYS A 411 6.74 -3.57 0.49
CA CYS A 411 6.03 -3.61 1.77
C CYS A 411 6.96 -3.68 2.99
N ARG A 412 8.16 -4.27 2.90
CA ARG A 412 9.12 -4.34 4.03
C ARG A 412 10.06 -3.13 4.16
N PHE A 413 10.12 -2.36 3.09
CA PHE A 413 11.13 -1.38 2.79
C PHE A 413 10.75 0.05 3.22
N ASP A 414 11.74 0.81 3.70
CA ASP A 414 11.73 2.26 3.83
C ASP A 414 12.86 2.92 3.01
N VAL A 415 12.50 3.95 2.24
CA VAL A 415 13.43 4.66 1.34
C VAL A 415 14.61 5.28 2.07
N GLY A 416 14.41 5.77 3.29
CA GLY A 416 15.44 6.46 4.03
C GLY A 416 16.41 5.53 4.75
N ARG A 417 15.97 4.32 5.08
CA ARG A 417 16.70 3.35 5.90
C ARG A 417 17.45 2.31 5.06
N ASP A 418 16.83 1.82 3.98
CA ASP A 418 17.17 0.50 3.39
C ASP A 418 17.81 0.58 2.00
N LEU A 419 18.18 1.79 1.57
CA LEU A 419 18.92 2.00 0.33
C LEU A 419 20.40 2.27 0.66
N HIS A 420 21.26 1.33 0.26
CA HIS A 420 22.70 1.40 0.52
C HIS A 420 23.45 1.59 -0.80
N PHE A 421 24.25 2.65 -0.86
CA PHE A 421 25.05 2.97 -2.04
C PHE A 421 26.48 2.51 -1.83
N ASP A 422 27.13 2.12 -2.93
CA ASP A 422 28.58 1.97 -2.92
C ASP A 422 29.29 3.34 -2.85
N GLU A 423 30.63 3.34 -2.70
CA GLU A 423 31.40 4.58 -2.57
C GLU A 423 31.23 5.54 -3.77
N SER A 424 30.95 4.99 -4.96
CA SER A 424 30.76 5.78 -6.18
C SER A 424 29.34 6.36 -6.31
N GLY A 425 28.37 5.80 -5.58
CA GLY A 425 26.94 6.07 -5.77
C GLY A 425 26.34 5.42 -7.02
N GLY A 426 27.15 4.71 -7.83
CA GLY A 426 26.75 4.09 -9.09
C GLY A 426 26.07 2.73 -8.91
N ARG A 427 26.16 2.13 -7.72
CA ARG A 427 25.54 0.85 -7.37
C ARG A 427 24.68 0.99 -6.13
N LEU A 428 23.55 0.30 -6.12
CA LEU A 428 22.54 0.35 -5.07
C LEU A 428 22.22 -1.06 -4.57
N ALA A 429 22.29 -1.26 -3.26
CA ALA A 429 21.68 -2.38 -2.58
C ALA A 429 20.34 -1.93 -1.97
N TRP A 430 19.28 -2.64 -2.34
CA TRP A 430 17.92 -2.47 -1.84
C TRP A 430 17.64 -3.57 -0.82
N ASP A 431 17.65 -3.21 0.45
CA ASP A 431 17.36 -4.11 1.56
C ASP A 431 15.85 -4.20 1.78
N ALA A 432 15.31 -5.40 1.63
CA ALA A 432 13.92 -5.75 1.92
C ALA A 432 13.84 -6.93 2.89
N THR A 433 14.86 -7.11 3.73
CA THR A 433 14.77 -7.99 4.88
C THR A 433 13.85 -7.40 5.93
N ALA A 434 13.16 -8.26 6.70
CA ALA A 434 12.29 -7.82 7.78
C ALA A 434 13.13 -7.10 8.86
N PRO A 435 12.94 -5.80 9.09
CA PRO A 435 13.82 -5.03 9.94
C PRO A 435 13.55 -5.33 11.42
N ILE A 436 14.61 -5.39 12.22
CA ILE A 436 14.48 -5.57 13.67
C ILE A 436 14.13 -4.21 14.33
N PRO A 437 13.06 -4.13 15.15
CA PRO A 437 12.69 -2.89 15.85
C PRO A 437 13.85 -2.32 16.67
N SER A 438 14.09 -1.01 16.57
CA SER A 438 15.27 -0.33 17.13
C SER A 438 15.09 1.18 17.15
N SER A 439 15.66 1.86 18.14
CA SER A 439 15.68 3.33 18.25
C SER A 439 17.06 3.96 18.06
N LYS A 440 18.15 3.16 17.95
CA LYS A 440 19.53 3.67 17.83
C LYS A 440 20.13 3.55 16.42
N GLY A 441 19.34 3.16 15.42
CA GLY A 441 19.74 3.17 14.01
C GLY A 441 19.75 4.59 13.40
N PRO A 442 20.17 4.73 12.12
CA PRO A 442 20.08 6.01 11.40
C PRO A 442 18.66 6.57 11.36
N LEU A 443 17.68 5.67 11.21
CA LEU A 443 16.26 5.90 11.40
C LEU A 443 15.71 4.87 12.38
N PRO A 444 14.68 5.20 13.16
CA PRO A 444 14.02 4.22 14.01
C PRO A 444 13.30 3.16 13.17
N VAL A 445 13.18 1.96 13.73
CA VAL A 445 12.34 0.88 13.24
C VAL A 445 11.28 0.64 14.30
N ARG A 446 10.01 0.84 13.93
CA ARG A 446 8.86 0.58 14.79
C ARG A 446 8.70 -0.92 15.06
N ARG A 447 7.81 -1.29 15.98
CA ARG A 447 7.37 -2.68 16.17
C ARG A 447 7.00 -3.30 14.83
N TRP A 448 7.41 -4.54 14.61
CA TRP A 448 7.25 -5.22 13.33
C TRP A 448 6.10 -6.23 13.42
N PRO A 449 4.97 -6.01 12.72
CA PRO A 449 3.83 -6.90 12.83
C PRO A 449 4.06 -8.26 12.14
N GLY A 450 3.39 -9.29 12.65
CA GLY A 450 3.26 -10.56 11.94
C GLY A 450 2.46 -10.40 10.64
N MET A 451 2.67 -11.33 9.71
CA MET A 451 1.93 -11.41 8.46
C MET A 451 0.53 -11.99 8.69
N THR A 452 -0.43 -11.59 7.87
CA THR A 452 -1.78 -12.18 7.85
C THR A 452 -1.76 -13.52 7.12
N LEU A 453 -1.30 -14.56 7.80
CA LEU A 453 -1.31 -15.93 7.29
C LEU A 453 -2.67 -16.57 7.57
N HIS A 454 -3.21 -17.30 6.59
CA HIS A 454 -4.40 -18.11 6.78
C HIS A 454 -4.07 -19.35 7.62
N ASP A 455 -4.94 -19.66 8.58
CA ASP A 455 -4.85 -20.90 9.33
C ASP A 455 -5.08 -22.10 8.38
N PRO A 456 -4.13 -23.05 8.28
CA PRO A 456 -4.22 -24.15 7.32
C PRO A 456 -5.44 -25.04 7.53
N GLU A 457 -5.85 -25.29 8.78
CA GLU A 457 -7.02 -26.12 9.08
C GLU A 457 -8.32 -25.41 8.69
N VAL A 458 -8.38 -24.09 8.89
CA VAL A 458 -9.51 -23.27 8.43
C VAL A 458 -9.58 -23.25 6.90
N ALA A 459 -8.44 -23.06 6.22
CA ALA A 459 -8.38 -23.07 4.76
C ALA A 459 -8.87 -24.41 4.19
N GLU A 460 -8.36 -25.53 4.72
CA GLU A 460 -8.77 -26.88 4.28
C GLU A 460 -10.27 -27.13 4.50
N ARG A 461 -10.84 -26.63 5.61
CA ARG A 461 -12.28 -26.70 5.86
C ARG A 461 -13.10 -25.87 4.88
N VAL A 462 -12.62 -24.68 4.51
CA VAL A 462 -13.29 -23.83 3.51
C VAL A 462 -13.25 -24.49 2.14
N ASP A 463 -12.10 -25.02 1.74
CA ASP A 463 -11.93 -25.75 0.48
C ASP A 463 -12.85 -26.97 0.39
N ALA A 464 -12.93 -27.75 1.47
CA ALA A 464 -13.84 -28.89 1.56
C ALA A 464 -15.31 -28.47 1.39
N TRP A 465 -15.72 -27.37 2.04
CA TRP A 465 -17.08 -26.84 1.93
C TRP A 465 -17.41 -26.32 0.53
N LEU A 466 -16.47 -25.64 -0.13
CA LEU A 466 -16.63 -25.18 -1.51
C LEU A 466 -16.75 -26.35 -2.49
N ALA A 467 -15.95 -27.40 -2.31
CA ALA A 467 -16.01 -28.61 -3.12
C ALA A 467 -17.37 -29.33 -3.00
N GLU A 468 -17.96 -29.37 -1.80
CA GLU A 468 -19.34 -29.88 -1.60
C GLU A 468 -20.38 -29.04 -2.35
N GLY A 469 -20.14 -27.73 -2.49
CA GLY A 469 -20.97 -26.80 -3.24
C GLY A 469 -20.76 -26.84 -4.76
N GLY A 470 -19.78 -27.61 -5.26
CA GLY A 470 -19.47 -27.75 -6.68
C GLY A 470 -18.57 -26.66 -7.25
N TYR A 471 -17.80 -25.97 -6.41
CA TYR A 471 -16.78 -24.99 -6.81
C TYR A 471 -15.37 -25.58 -6.82
#